data_AF-A0AAD6A747-F1
#
_entry.id   AF-A0AAD6A747-F1
#
_cell.length_a   1.000
_cell.length_b   1.000
_cell.length_c   1.000
_cell.angle_alpha   90.00
_cell.angle_beta   90.00
_cell.angle_gamma   90.00
#
_symmetry.space_group_name_H-M   'P 1'
#
loop_
_entity.id
_entity.type
_entity.pdbx_description
1 polymer ?
#
loop_
_entity_poly.entity_id
_entity_poly.type
_entity_poly.pdbx_seq_one_letter_code
_entity_poly.pdbx_strand_id
1 'polypeptide(L)'
;MMIDIKTRADNIDLCIGHVTQSQTRGKAFLQYMKSKVTQVTDSRRADLEEELAALLKSTLEGLGELDCFLDAVENLSVTSLPLFMEENQVLHLPGGISPVTVQVVIIAARKICPHLLEFKRVADAFFCPKLQNVEVLAYQLDKYIRTTENICEKLEKSSFCDFCLKMNDDTLVDLDVDLSEDDTERCFITLISSMNSG
;
A
#
# COMPACT_ATOMS: atom_id res chain seq x y z
N MET A 1 -20.27 5.39 -4.42
CA MET A 1 -20.03 6.71 -5.02
C MET A 1 -19.81 6.64 -6.53
N MET A 2 -18.78 5.94 -7.05
CA MET A 2 -18.60 5.78 -8.50
C MET A 2 -19.75 5.03 -9.20
N ILE A 3 -20.36 4.05 -8.53
CA ILE A 3 -21.57 3.36 -9.01
C ILE A 3 -22.78 4.32 -9.15
N ASP A 4 -22.87 5.34 -8.28
CA ASP A 4 -23.93 6.35 -8.34
C ASP A 4 -23.74 7.30 -9.53
N ILE A 5 -22.50 7.77 -9.74
CA ILE A 5 -22.11 8.59 -10.90
C ILE A 5 -22.41 7.85 -12.21
N LYS A 6 -22.07 6.56 -12.29
CA LYS A 6 -22.40 5.71 -13.44
C LYS A 6 -23.91 5.63 -13.66
N THR A 7 -24.68 5.32 -12.62
CA THR A 7 -26.15 5.20 -12.71
C THR A 7 -26.80 6.51 -13.19
N ARG A 8 -26.30 7.65 -12.73
CA ARG A 8 -26.77 8.98 -13.17
C ARG A 8 -26.38 9.27 -14.63
N ALA A 9 -25.19 8.88 -15.07
CA ALA A 9 -24.77 9.03 -16.46
C ALA A 9 -25.62 8.18 -17.42
N ASP A 10 -25.86 6.91 -17.08
CA ASP A 10 -26.66 5.98 -17.89
C ASP A 10 -28.12 6.48 -18.06
N ASN A 11 -28.69 7.07 -17.00
CA ASN A 11 -30.03 7.65 -17.04
C ASN A 11 -30.15 8.87 -17.99
N ILE A 12 -29.09 9.69 -18.07
CA ILE A 12 -29.03 10.82 -19.00
C ILE A 12 -29.04 10.33 -20.45
N ASP A 13 -28.31 9.25 -20.76
CA ASP A 13 -28.22 8.69 -22.11
C ASP A 13 -29.52 8.02 -22.56
N LEU A 14 -30.20 7.32 -21.65
CA LEU A 14 -31.53 6.78 -21.87
C LEU A 14 -32.56 7.89 -22.18
N CYS A 15 -32.48 9.04 -21.49
CA CYS A 15 -33.35 10.19 -21.74
C CYS A 15 -33.17 10.76 -23.16
N ILE A 16 -31.94 10.85 -23.67
CA ILE A 16 -31.66 11.33 -25.05
C ILE A 16 -32.22 10.34 -26.07
N GLY A 17 -31.98 9.04 -25.86
CA GLY A 17 -32.49 7.98 -26.72
C GLY A 17 -34.00 8.09 -26.90
N HIS A 18 -34.75 8.20 -25.81
CA HIS A 18 -36.20 8.35 -25.84
C HIS A 18 -36.68 9.60 -26.60
N VAL A 19 -36.06 10.76 -26.39
CA VAL A 19 -36.41 12.00 -27.09
C VAL A 19 -36.13 11.92 -28.60
N THR A 20 -35.02 11.30 -28.98
CA THR A 20 -34.68 11.11 -30.41
C THR A 20 -35.57 10.08 -31.11
N GLN A 21 -36.10 9.11 -30.36
CA GLN A 21 -36.90 8.00 -30.89
C GLN A 21 -38.42 8.32 -30.92
N SER A 22 -38.91 9.26 -30.09
CA SER A 22 -40.32 9.70 -30.11
C SER A 22 -40.61 10.60 -31.33
N GLN A 23 -40.73 10.00 -32.51
CA GLN A 23 -41.06 10.66 -33.79
C GLN A 23 -42.53 11.08 -33.88
N THR A 24 -42.93 12.27 -33.40
CA THR A 24 -44.32 12.74 -33.63
C THR A 24 -44.49 14.23 -33.96
N ARG A 25 -43.43 15.06 -34.09
CA ARG A 25 -43.58 16.50 -34.41
C ARG A 25 -42.54 17.03 -35.41
N GLY A 26 -42.90 18.11 -36.12
CA GLY A 26 -42.20 18.64 -37.30
C GLY A 26 -40.70 18.92 -37.14
N LYS A 27 -39.95 18.84 -38.25
CA LYS A 27 -38.47 18.88 -38.30
C LYS A 27 -37.83 20.01 -37.48
N ALA A 28 -38.36 21.23 -37.56
CA ALA A 28 -37.80 22.38 -36.83
C ALA A 28 -37.98 22.27 -35.32
N PHE A 29 -39.14 21.76 -34.87
CA PHE A 29 -39.39 21.51 -33.45
C PHE A 29 -38.52 20.37 -32.92
N LEU A 30 -38.30 19.33 -33.74
CA LEU A 30 -37.42 18.22 -33.40
C LEU A 30 -35.95 18.65 -33.29
N GLN A 31 -35.48 19.53 -34.20
CA GLN A 31 -34.14 20.12 -34.10
C GLN A 31 -33.99 21.04 -32.87
N TYR A 32 -34.99 21.86 -32.57
CA TYR A 32 -34.99 22.71 -31.38
C TYR A 32 -34.96 21.88 -30.09
N MET A 33 -35.86 20.89 -29.96
CA MET A 33 -35.89 19.97 -28.83
C MET A 33 -34.59 19.19 -28.71
N LYS A 34 -34.04 18.69 -29.82
CA LYS A 34 -32.73 18.03 -29.83
C LYS A 34 -31.66 18.98 -29.29
N SER A 35 -31.53 20.19 -29.83
CA SER A 35 -30.53 21.17 -29.39
C SER A 35 -30.63 21.53 -27.92
N LYS A 36 -31.85 21.70 -27.39
CA LYS A 36 -32.09 22.02 -25.98
C LYS A 36 -31.81 20.84 -25.06
N VAL A 37 -32.20 19.64 -25.45
CA VAL A 37 -31.90 18.43 -24.69
C VAL A 37 -30.40 18.18 -24.69
N THR A 38 -29.71 18.26 -25.84
CA THR A 38 -28.26 18.13 -25.92
C THR A 38 -27.54 19.16 -25.04
N GLN A 39 -27.98 20.43 -25.05
CA GLN A 39 -27.42 21.48 -24.20
C GLN A 39 -27.58 21.17 -22.69
N VAL A 40 -28.75 20.71 -22.25
CA VAL A 40 -29.00 20.37 -20.84
C VAL A 40 -28.28 19.09 -20.42
N THR A 41 -28.09 18.14 -21.34
CA THR A 41 -27.33 16.92 -21.05
C THR A 41 -25.84 17.16 -21.02
N ASP A 42 -25.33 18.03 -21.89
CA ASP A 42 -23.91 18.42 -21.89
C ASP A 42 -23.56 19.16 -20.59
N SER A 43 -24.43 20.05 -20.10
CA SER A 43 -24.23 20.70 -18.79
C SER A 43 -24.25 19.67 -17.65
N ARG A 44 -25.23 18.76 -17.60
CA ARG A 44 -25.29 17.72 -16.55
C ARG A 44 -24.10 16.76 -16.61
N ARG A 45 -23.62 16.41 -17.81
CA ARG A 45 -22.42 15.58 -17.97
C ARG A 45 -21.18 16.30 -17.47
N ALA A 46 -21.03 17.59 -17.77
CA ALA A 46 -19.94 18.41 -17.25
C ALA A 46 -19.97 18.49 -15.72
N ASP A 47 -21.16 18.70 -15.12
CA ASP A 47 -21.32 18.70 -13.65
C ASP A 47 -20.88 17.36 -13.02
N LEU A 48 -21.23 16.24 -13.66
CA LEU A 48 -20.82 14.90 -13.22
C LEU A 48 -19.32 14.65 -13.40
N GLU A 49 -18.69 15.17 -14.46
CA GLU A 49 -17.25 15.08 -14.67
C GLU A 49 -16.48 15.92 -13.64
N GLU A 50 -17.02 17.06 -13.23
CA GLU A 50 -16.46 17.88 -12.14
C GLU A 50 -16.55 17.14 -10.78
N GLU A 51 -17.70 16.53 -10.48
CA GLU A 51 -17.88 15.69 -9.29
C GLU A 51 -16.90 14.49 -9.29
N LEU A 52 -16.73 13.84 -10.45
CA LEU A 52 -15.74 12.78 -10.64
C LEU A 52 -14.31 13.29 -10.47
N ALA A 53 -13.98 14.47 -10.98
CA ALA A 53 -12.66 15.07 -10.84
C ALA A 53 -12.32 15.36 -9.38
N ALA A 54 -13.28 15.87 -8.60
CA ALA A 54 -13.09 16.09 -7.17
C ALA A 54 -12.81 14.77 -6.41
N LEU A 55 -13.53 13.70 -6.76
CA LEU A 55 -13.30 12.37 -6.17
C LEU A 55 -11.98 11.74 -6.59
N LEU A 56 -11.60 11.88 -7.86
CA LEU A 56 -10.33 11.36 -8.32
C LEU A 56 -9.16 12.14 -7.72
N LYS A 57 -9.32 13.43 -7.45
CA LYS A 57 -8.31 14.21 -6.74
C LYS A 57 -8.03 13.64 -5.34
N SER A 58 -9.06 13.43 -4.52
CA SER A 58 -8.85 12.85 -3.18
C SER A 58 -8.32 11.41 -3.25
N THR A 59 -8.75 10.64 -4.25
CA THR A 59 -8.25 9.29 -4.49
C THR A 59 -6.77 9.30 -4.86
N LEU A 60 -6.33 10.21 -5.74
CA LEU A 60 -4.93 10.35 -6.15
C LEU A 60 -4.05 10.81 -4.99
N GLU A 61 -4.55 11.69 -4.12
CA GLU A 61 -3.86 12.07 -2.89
C GLU A 61 -3.62 10.85 -2.00
N GLY A 62 -4.66 10.02 -1.75
CA GLY A 62 -4.51 8.79 -0.98
C GLY A 62 -3.60 7.74 -1.65
N LEU A 63 -3.60 7.65 -2.98
CA LEU A 63 -2.67 6.78 -3.71
C LEU A 63 -1.21 7.27 -3.58
N GLY A 64 -0.99 8.58 -3.48
CA GLY A 64 0.33 9.13 -3.19
C GLY A 64 0.85 8.73 -1.80
N GLU A 65 -0.02 8.70 -0.79
CA GLU A 65 0.35 8.19 0.54
C GLU A 65 0.66 6.70 0.52
N LEU A 66 -0.10 5.92 -0.26
CA LEU A 66 0.14 4.50 -0.45
C LEU A 66 1.48 4.23 -1.14
N ASP A 67 1.92 5.07 -2.07
CA ASP A 67 3.17 4.89 -2.81
C ASP A 67 4.39 4.82 -1.87
N CYS A 68 4.44 5.68 -0.85
CA CYS A 68 5.47 5.64 0.20
C CYS A 68 5.53 4.27 0.91
N PHE A 69 4.37 3.66 1.17
CA PHE A 69 4.31 2.33 1.78
C PHE A 69 4.78 1.25 0.81
N LEU A 70 4.36 1.29 -0.45
CA LEU A 70 4.79 0.33 -1.47
C LEU A 70 6.30 0.39 -1.70
N ASP A 71 6.88 1.59 -1.76
CA ASP A 71 8.32 1.82 -1.85
C ASP A 71 9.07 1.25 -0.64
N ALA A 72 8.53 1.41 0.57
CA ALA A 72 9.12 0.84 1.76
C ALA A 72 9.15 -0.71 1.69
N VAL A 73 8.06 -1.33 1.22
CA VAL A 73 7.98 -2.78 1.03
C VAL A 73 8.94 -3.26 -0.07
N GLU A 74 9.07 -2.52 -1.18
CA GLU A 74 10.02 -2.81 -2.26
C GLU A 74 11.46 -2.77 -1.73
N ASN A 75 11.84 -1.69 -1.04
CA ASN A 75 13.17 -1.53 -0.45
C ASN A 75 13.49 -2.62 0.60
N LEU A 76 12.51 -2.95 1.43
CA LEU A 76 12.64 -4.01 2.42
C LEU A 76 12.83 -5.39 1.77
N SER A 77 12.18 -5.63 0.63
CA SER A 77 12.32 -6.90 -0.10
C SER A 77 13.73 -7.13 -0.66
N VAL A 78 14.38 -6.06 -1.13
CA VAL A 78 15.75 -6.11 -1.69
C VAL A 78 16.82 -6.02 -0.61
N THR A 79 16.44 -5.74 0.63
CA THR A 79 17.36 -5.67 1.76
C THR A 79 18.03 -7.02 2.00
N SER A 80 19.34 -6.99 2.27
CA SER A 80 20.15 -8.18 2.46
C SER A 80 19.90 -8.82 3.83
N LEU A 81 19.25 -9.98 3.83
CA LEU A 81 18.91 -10.75 5.03
C LEU A 81 20.11 -11.08 5.93
N PRO A 82 21.29 -11.49 5.40
CA PRO A 82 22.44 -11.87 6.24
C PRO A 82 22.96 -10.75 7.16
N LEU A 83 22.68 -9.49 6.83
CA LEU A 83 23.08 -8.34 7.65
C LEU A 83 22.42 -8.35 9.04
N PHE A 84 21.31 -9.07 9.19
CA PHE A 84 20.54 -9.12 10.44
C PHE A 84 20.73 -10.44 11.22
N MET A 85 21.76 -11.24 10.88
CA MET A 85 22.12 -12.44 11.64
C MET A 85 22.79 -12.05 12.96
N GLU A 86 22.55 -12.81 14.03
CA GLU A 86 23.09 -12.51 15.38
C GLU A 86 24.63 -12.49 15.41
N GLU A 87 25.29 -13.21 14.50
CA GLU A 87 26.75 -13.22 14.40
C GLU A 87 27.33 -11.91 13.82
N ASN A 88 26.52 -11.12 13.11
CA ASN A 88 26.94 -9.89 12.45
C ASN A 88 26.71 -8.68 13.38
N GLN A 89 27.67 -8.42 14.27
CA GLN A 89 27.66 -7.29 15.24
C GLN A 89 27.79 -5.88 14.59
N VAL A 90 27.75 -5.76 13.27
CA VAL A 90 27.97 -4.50 12.55
C VAL A 90 26.75 -3.57 12.63
N LEU A 91 25.56 -4.11 12.87
CA LEU A 91 24.30 -3.36 12.88
C LEU A 91 23.74 -3.21 14.29
N HIS A 92 23.79 -1.97 14.81
CA HIS A 92 23.07 -1.59 16.02
C HIS A 92 21.63 -1.21 15.68
N LEU A 93 20.68 -2.09 16.04
CA LEU A 93 19.26 -1.80 15.92
C LEU A 93 18.80 -0.86 17.05
N PRO A 94 17.76 -0.03 16.82
CA PRO A 94 17.14 0.75 17.87
C PRO A 94 16.61 -0.17 18.99
N GLY A 95 16.63 0.33 20.24
CA GLY A 95 16.19 -0.43 21.40
C GLY A 95 14.77 -0.98 21.25
N GLY A 96 14.59 -2.27 21.51
CA GLY A 96 13.30 -2.96 21.43
C GLY A 96 13.01 -3.66 20.09
N ILE A 97 13.88 -3.54 19.08
CA ILE A 97 13.75 -4.27 17.81
C ILE A 97 14.75 -5.41 17.77
N SER A 98 14.26 -6.65 17.67
CA SER A 98 15.13 -7.82 17.53
C SER A 98 15.57 -8.03 16.06
N PRO A 99 16.81 -8.48 15.81
CA PRO A 99 17.23 -8.84 14.46
C PRO A 99 16.34 -9.91 13.82
N VAL A 100 15.85 -10.86 14.62
CA VAL A 100 14.91 -11.91 14.20
C VAL A 100 13.62 -11.31 13.65
N THR A 101 13.04 -10.31 14.33
CA THR A 101 11.84 -9.62 13.86
C THR A 101 12.07 -8.95 12.51
N VAL A 102 13.22 -8.29 12.32
CA VAL A 102 13.57 -7.64 11.05
C VAL A 102 13.72 -8.68 9.93
N GLN A 103 14.36 -9.81 10.20
CA GLN A 103 14.49 -10.90 9.22
C GLN A 103 13.13 -11.43 8.75
N VAL A 104 12.20 -11.67 9.67
CA VAL A 104 10.85 -12.15 9.34
C VAL A 104 10.12 -11.15 8.43
N VAL A 105 10.24 -9.86 8.75
CA VAL A 105 9.64 -8.77 7.98
C VAL A 105 10.28 -8.66 6.57
N ILE A 106 11.59 -8.82 6.43
CA ILE A 106 12.28 -8.89 5.13
C ILE A 106 11.79 -10.09 4.30
N ILE A 107 11.66 -11.26 4.90
CA ILE A 107 11.18 -12.48 4.22
C ILE A 107 9.74 -12.30 3.75
N ALA A 108 8.89 -11.69 4.57
CA ALA A 108 7.51 -11.37 4.22
C ALA A 108 7.45 -10.37 3.05
N ALA A 109 8.22 -9.28 3.12
CA ALA A 109 8.31 -8.30 2.05
C ALA A 109 8.75 -8.93 0.72
N ARG A 110 9.72 -9.87 0.73
CA ARG A 110 10.12 -10.63 -0.47
C ARG A 110 8.97 -11.44 -1.08
N LYS A 111 8.15 -12.10 -0.25
CA LYS A 111 6.99 -12.86 -0.73
C LYS A 111 5.88 -11.96 -1.26
N ILE A 112 5.79 -10.76 -0.71
CA ILE A 112 4.77 -9.77 -1.05
C ILE A 112 5.13 -9.00 -2.32
N CYS A 113 6.42 -8.71 -2.53
CA CYS A 113 6.93 -7.85 -3.60
C CYS A 113 6.31 -8.11 -4.99
N PRO A 114 6.03 -9.35 -5.43
CA PRO A 114 5.35 -9.57 -6.72
C PRO A 114 3.96 -8.91 -6.84
N HIS A 115 3.24 -8.74 -5.73
CA HIS A 115 1.93 -8.10 -5.70
C HIS A 115 2.03 -6.58 -5.93
N LEU A 116 3.19 -5.98 -5.67
CA LEU A 116 3.44 -4.56 -5.95
C LEU A 116 3.34 -4.25 -7.45
N LEU A 117 3.53 -5.25 -8.32
CA LEU A 117 3.38 -5.11 -9.77
C LEU A 117 1.93 -4.87 -10.22
N GLU A 118 0.96 -5.13 -9.34
CA GLU A 118 -0.45 -4.87 -9.65
C GLU A 118 -0.78 -3.37 -9.61
N PHE A 119 0.04 -2.57 -8.91
CA PHE A 119 -0.08 -1.12 -8.84
C PHE A 119 0.50 -0.46 -10.09
N LYS A 120 -0.18 0.57 -10.60
CA LYS A 120 0.32 1.37 -11.71
C LYS A 120 1.14 2.51 -11.11
N ARG A 121 2.43 2.55 -11.46
CA ARG A 121 3.36 3.60 -11.00
C ARG A 121 3.01 5.02 -11.49
N VAL A 122 2.10 5.15 -12.46
CA VAL A 122 1.64 6.45 -13.01
C VAL A 122 0.12 6.50 -12.89
N ALA A 123 -0.36 6.76 -11.67
CA ALA A 123 -1.78 6.76 -11.32
C ALA A 123 -2.52 7.96 -11.94
N ASP A 124 -1.89 9.12 -11.99
CA ASP A 124 -2.39 10.37 -12.58
C ASP A 124 -2.76 10.24 -14.07
N ALA A 125 -1.95 9.54 -14.86
CA ALA A 125 -2.27 9.28 -16.27
C ALA A 125 -3.45 8.32 -16.45
N PHE A 126 -3.74 7.48 -15.45
CA PHE A 126 -4.79 6.47 -15.51
C PHE A 126 -6.12 6.95 -14.95
N PHE A 127 -6.10 7.68 -13.82
CA PHE A 127 -7.29 8.21 -13.15
C PHE A 127 -7.71 9.56 -13.73
N CYS A 128 -8.10 9.55 -15.00
CA CYS A 128 -8.64 10.72 -15.71
C CYS A 128 -10.17 10.82 -15.50
N PRO A 129 -10.72 12.01 -15.18
CA PRO A 129 -12.15 12.21 -14.90
C PRO A 129 -12.99 12.21 -16.18
N LYS A 130 -13.08 11.05 -16.83
CA LYS A 130 -13.95 10.81 -17.98
C LYS A 130 -15.06 9.86 -17.57
N LEU A 131 -16.32 10.26 -17.80
CA LEU A 131 -17.48 9.44 -17.45
C LEU A 131 -17.45 8.04 -18.09
N GLN A 132 -16.91 7.95 -19.30
CA GLN A 132 -16.76 6.68 -20.03
C GLN A 132 -15.84 5.67 -19.33
N ASN A 133 -14.96 6.14 -18.44
CA ASN A 133 -13.96 5.31 -17.79
C ASN A 133 -14.36 4.89 -16.37
N VAL A 134 -15.48 5.40 -15.83
CA VAL A 134 -15.85 5.23 -14.41
C VAL A 134 -15.85 3.77 -13.96
N GLU A 135 -16.30 2.85 -14.80
CA GLU A 135 -16.29 1.41 -14.50
C GLU A 135 -14.88 0.83 -14.38
N VAL A 136 -14.00 1.21 -15.30
CA VAL A 136 -12.59 0.79 -15.30
C VAL A 136 -11.86 1.37 -14.09
N LEU A 137 -12.13 2.64 -13.77
CA LEU A 137 -11.56 3.30 -12.59
C LEU A 137 -12.02 2.62 -11.30
N ALA A 138 -13.31 2.29 -11.19
CA ALA A 138 -13.87 1.64 -10.00
C ALA A 138 -13.28 0.24 -9.80
N TYR A 139 -13.17 -0.54 -10.88
CA TYR A 139 -12.52 -1.85 -10.84
C TYR A 139 -11.06 -1.75 -10.40
N GLN A 140 -10.31 -0.78 -10.94
CA GLN A 140 -8.91 -0.62 -10.58
C GLN A 140 -8.71 -0.22 -9.12
N LEU A 141 -9.58 0.66 -8.58
CA LEU A 141 -9.52 1.05 -7.17
C LEU A 141 -9.87 -0.11 -6.24
N ASP A 142 -10.92 -0.87 -6.56
CA ASP A 142 -11.26 -2.09 -5.79
C ASP A 142 -10.09 -3.08 -5.80
N LYS A 143 -9.43 -3.25 -6.95
CA LYS A 143 -8.22 -4.06 -7.05
C LYS A 143 -7.11 -3.54 -6.12
N TYR A 144 -6.82 -2.24 -6.12
CA TYR A 144 -5.79 -1.66 -5.24
C TYR A 144 -6.12 -1.83 -3.77
N ILE A 145 -7.38 -1.64 -3.38
CA ILE A 145 -7.83 -1.85 -2.00
C ILE A 145 -7.58 -3.30 -1.59
N ARG A 146 -8.10 -4.26 -2.35
CA ARG A 146 -7.95 -5.70 -2.07
C ARG A 146 -6.49 -6.14 -2.04
N THR A 147 -5.68 -5.66 -2.98
CA THR A 147 -4.25 -5.99 -3.03
C THR A 147 -3.54 -5.41 -1.81
N THR A 148 -3.83 -4.18 -1.41
CA THR A 148 -3.25 -3.56 -0.20
C THR A 148 -3.69 -4.28 1.06
N GLU A 149 -4.96 -4.64 1.21
CA GLU A 149 -5.46 -5.44 2.34
C GLU A 149 -4.74 -6.78 2.45
N ASN A 150 -4.56 -7.49 1.35
CA ASN A 150 -3.82 -8.76 1.31
C ASN A 150 -2.34 -8.58 1.67
N ILE A 151 -1.72 -7.47 1.25
CA ILE A 151 -0.34 -7.11 1.62
C ILE A 151 -0.26 -6.90 3.14
N CYS A 152 -1.13 -6.06 3.69
CA CYS A 152 -1.19 -5.78 5.12
C CYS A 152 -1.44 -7.05 5.93
N GLU A 153 -2.41 -7.88 5.53
CA GLU A 153 -2.72 -9.14 6.20
C GLU A 153 -1.52 -10.09 6.21
N LYS A 154 -0.76 -10.18 5.11
CA LYS A 154 0.45 -11.01 5.03
C LYS A 154 1.58 -10.46 5.89
N LEU A 155 1.76 -9.13 5.95
CA LEU A 155 2.73 -8.49 6.83
C LEU A 155 2.35 -8.69 8.30
N GLU A 156 1.09 -8.48 8.67
CA GLU A 156 0.59 -8.67 10.02
C GLU A 156 0.71 -10.13 10.48
N LYS A 157 0.32 -11.09 9.63
CA LYS A 157 0.51 -12.52 9.92
C LYS A 157 1.99 -12.88 10.05
N SER A 158 2.86 -12.27 9.25
CA SER A 158 4.29 -12.47 9.40
C SER A 158 4.85 -11.83 10.67
N SER A 159 4.31 -10.70 11.12
CA SER A 159 4.71 -10.05 12.37
C SER A 159 4.11 -10.71 13.61
N PHE A 160 2.98 -11.43 13.48
CA PHE A 160 2.24 -12.01 14.61
C PHE A 160 2.12 -13.56 14.64
N CYS A 161 2.64 -14.33 13.69
CA CYS A 161 2.52 -15.80 13.72
C CYS A 161 3.78 -16.51 13.19
N ASP A 162 4.65 -16.96 14.12
CA ASP A 162 4.94 -18.38 14.45
C ASP A 162 6.27 -18.57 15.22
N PHE A 163 7.12 -17.54 15.31
CA PHE A 163 8.39 -17.64 16.05
C PHE A 163 8.30 -17.27 17.55
N CYS A 164 7.29 -16.51 17.97
CA CYS A 164 7.11 -16.13 19.39
C CYS A 164 6.46 -17.22 20.26
N LEU A 165 6.02 -18.35 19.71
CA LEU A 165 5.44 -19.48 20.47
C LEU A 165 6.37 -20.69 20.58
N LYS A 166 7.68 -20.46 20.46
CA LYS A 166 8.72 -21.31 21.06
C LYS A 166 9.71 -20.45 21.84
N MET A 167 9.20 -19.53 22.64
CA MET A 167 9.91 -19.20 23.87
C MET A 167 9.75 -20.44 24.74
N ASN A 168 10.68 -21.39 24.61
CA ASN A 168 10.77 -22.48 25.56
C ASN A 168 10.90 -21.81 26.94
N ASP A 169 9.95 -22.11 27.83
CA ASP A 169 10.06 -21.86 29.28
C ASP A 169 11.31 -22.56 29.90
N ASP A 170 12.14 -23.23 29.10
CA ASP A 170 13.33 -24.00 29.52
C ASP A 170 14.68 -23.27 29.34
N THR A 171 14.69 -21.95 29.13
CA THR A 171 15.94 -21.17 29.26
C THR A 171 15.82 -20.08 30.32
N LEU A 172 15.46 -20.52 31.52
CA LEU A 172 16.07 -19.96 32.72
C LEU A 172 17.55 -20.37 32.69
N VAL A 173 18.37 -19.61 31.96
CA VAL A 173 19.82 -19.70 32.11
C VAL A 173 20.11 -19.17 33.50
N ASP A 174 20.21 -20.11 34.44
CA ASP A 174 20.82 -19.89 35.74
C ASP A 174 22.24 -19.38 35.45
N LEU A 175 22.45 -18.08 35.66
CA LEU A 175 23.80 -17.50 35.65
C LEU A 175 24.45 -17.82 36.99
N ASP A 176 24.60 -19.11 37.29
CA ASP A 176 25.48 -19.61 38.35
C ASP A 176 26.80 -20.03 37.70
N VAL A 177 27.53 -19.03 37.23
CA VAL A 177 28.98 -19.18 37.03
C VAL A 177 29.60 -18.22 38.02
N ASP A 178 29.82 -18.72 39.24
CA ASP A 178 30.75 -18.13 40.20
C ASP A 178 32.11 -17.98 39.49
N LEU A 179 32.37 -16.78 38.98
CA LEU A 179 33.69 -16.40 38.51
C LEU A 179 34.58 -16.35 39.75
N SER A 180 35.46 -17.35 39.89
CA SER A 180 36.48 -17.38 40.94
C SER A 180 37.31 -16.11 40.88
N GLU A 181 37.66 -15.55 42.05
CA GLU A 181 38.45 -14.31 42.20
C GLU A 181 39.81 -14.39 41.46
N ASP A 182 40.31 -15.60 41.20
CA ASP A 182 41.51 -15.85 40.39
C ASP A 182 41.33 -15.50 38.90
N ASP A 183 40.13 -15.64 38.33
CA ASP A 183 39.86 -15.38 36.91
C ASP A 183 39.71 -13.88 36.62
N THR A 184 39.19 -13.10 37.58
CA THR A 184 39.16 -11.63 37.51
C THR A 184 40.55 -11.02 37.67
N GLU A 185 41.40 -11.58 38.52
CA GLU A 185 42.78 -11.12 38.70
C GLU A 185 43.63 -11.39 37.45
N ARG A 186 43.43 -12.54 36.79
CA ARG A 186 44.13 -12.89 35.54
C ARG A 186 43.77 -11.98 34.37
N CYS A 187 42.51 -11.56 34.29
CA CYS A 187 42.06 -10.56 33.31
C CYS A 187 42.70 -9.18 33.56
N PHE A 188 42.81 -8.76 34.82
CA PHE A 188 43.44 -7.49 35.18
C PHE A 188 44.94 -7.45 34.89
N ILE A 189 45.68 -8.52 35.21
CA ILE A 189 47.12 -8.61 34.94
C ILE A 189 47.40 -8.59 33.43
N THR A 190 46.55 -9.22 32.62
CA THR A 190 46.69 -9.26 31.16
C THR A 190 46.44 -7.88 30.53
N LEU A 191 45.46 -7.12 31.04
CA LEU A 191 45.19 -5.75 30.61
C LEU A 191 46.31 -4.78 30.99
N ILE A 192 46.87 -4.89 32.20
CA ILE A 192 47.98 -4.03 32.62
C ILE A 192 49.27 -4.34 31.83
N SER A 193 49.49 -5.61 31.48
CA SER A 193 50.64 -6.02 30.67
C SER A 193 50.55 -5.51 29.22
N SER A 194 49.34 -5.43 28.65
CA SER A 194 49.16 -4.92 27.28
C SER A 194 49.31 -3.39 27.21
N MET A 195 48.99 -2.67 28.29
CA MET A 195 49.13 -1.21 28.35
C MET A 195 50.57 -0.72 28.59
N ASN A 196 51.45 -1.54 29.19
CA ASN A 196 52.85 -1.19 29.45
C ASN A 196 53.83 -1.65 28.34
N SER A 197 53.31 -2.21 27.24
CA SER A 197 54.12 -2.69 26.10
C SER A 197 54.15 -1.72 24.91
N GLY A 198 53.73 -0.46 25.11
CA GLY A 198 53.72 0.61 24.09
C GLY A 198 54.69 1.73 24.40
#